data_AF-A0ABD0TPK9-F1
#
_entry.id   AF-A0ABD0TPK9-F1
#
_cell.length_a   1.000
_cell.length_b   1.000
_cell.length_c   1.000
_cell.angle_alpha   90.00
_cell.angle_beta   90.00
_cell.angle_gamma   90.00
#
_symmetry.space_group_name_H-M   'P 1'
#
loop_
_entity.id
_entity.type
_entity.pdbx_description
1 polymer ?
#
loop_
_entity_poly.entity_id
_entity_poly.type
_entity_poly.pdbx_seq_one_letter_code
_entity_poly.pdbx_strand_id
1 'polypeptide(L)'
;MPSSRRCVFGCVTKGLTVHSFPNPAKFPEQFRTWVELCGQELRNLSVDEIYPRLKVCDKHFIESHRNRNNRLNALAIPSLHLTQSLPEPNVCVATEPSERILVEDNINIPLDKNIDQDAIFGVRNDHDYCDRSCSGKKTFNLSYYQETERKTRNLRREILRLRKKYLTINVTVYSWCRSINRILCGKIAYDGDDETKIYAQMYYNKHKHNKNKK
;
A
#
# COMPACT_ATOMS: atom_id res chain seq x y z
N MET A 1 12.10 -32.79 10.18
CA MET A 1 12.08 -31.61 11.05
C MET A 1 10.94 -30.70 10.62
N PRO A 2 9.78 -30.64 11.31
CA PRO A 2 8.65 -29.86 10.84
C PRO A 2 8.88 -28.38 11.20
N SER A 3 9.53 -27.63 10.31
CA SER A 3 9.66 -26.18 10.39
C SER A 3 8.34 -25.53 10.01
N SER A 4 7.38 -25.56 10.93
CA SER A 4 6.11 -24.89 10.71
C SER A 4 6.38 -23.38 10.76
N ARG A 5 6.62 -22.77 9.59
CA ARG A 5 6.74 -21.32 9.36
C ARG A 5 5.39 -20.66 9.66
N ARG A 6 4.91 -20.74 10.89
CA ARG A 6 3.59 -20.23 11.28
C ARG A 6 3.65 -18.72 11.34
N CYS A 7 2.55 -18.11 10.93
CA CYS A 7 2.33 -16.69 11.14
C CYS A 7 2.22 -16.44 12.64
N VAL A 8 2.70 -15.29 13.10
CA VAL A 8 2.51 -14.83 14.49
C VAL A 8 1.04 -14.89 14.92
N PHE A 9 0.13 -14.49 14.04
CA PHE A 9 -1.32 -14.58 14.23
C PHE A 9 -1.93 -15.99 14.08
N GLY A 10 -1.14 -17.07 14.18
CA GLY A 10 -1.66 -18.45 14.14
C GLY A 10 -2.14 -18.95 12.77
N CYS A 11 -1.97 -18.18 11.70
CA CYS A 11 -2.43 -18.57 10.36
C CYS A 11 -1.70 -19.80 9.80
N VAL A 12 -2.45 -20.60 9.03
CA VAL A 12 -1.90 -21.67 8.19
C VAL A 12 -1.20 -21.04 6.98
N THR A 13 0.12 -21.20 6.88
CA THR A 13 0.99 -20.54 5.88
C THR A 13 1.28 -21.38 4.64
N LYS A 14 0.63 -22.54 4.47
CA LYS A 14 0.80 -23.39 3.28
C LYS A 14 0.38 -22.60 2.03
N GLY A 15 1.34 -22.35 1.13
CA GLY A 15 1.12 -21.64 -0.13
C GLY A 15 1.06 -20.11 -0.03
N LEU A 16 1.33 -19.51 1.13
CA LEU A 16 1.34 -18.07 1.32
C LEU A 16 2.78 -17.54 1.47
N THR A 17 3.04 -16.35 0.92
CA THR A 17 4.29 -15.64 1.23
C THR A 17 4.29 -15.27 2.70
N VAL A 18 5.43 -15.47 3.34
CA VAL A 18 5.68 -15.09 4.72
C VAL A 18 6.82 -14.08 4.76
N HIS A 19 6.62 -13.03 5.53
CA HIS A 19 7.56 -11.92 5.65
C HIS A 19 8.21 -11.93 7.03
N SER A 20 9.50 -11.59 7.05
CA SER A 20 10.23 -11.38 8.29
C SER A 20 9.89 -10.03 8.89
N PHE A 21 10.05 -9.90 10.20
CA PHE A 21 9.99 -8.61 10.86
C PHE A 21 11.05 -7.64 10.27
N PRO A 22 10.81 -6.32 10.30
CA PRO A 22 11.80 -5.32 9.93
C PRO A 22 13.09 -5.48 10.74
N ASN A 23 14.25 -5.15 10.15
CA ASN A 23 15.51 -5.22 10.88
C ASN A 23 15.54 -4.17 12.00
N PRO A 24 15.65 -4.56 13.28
CA PRO A 24 15.58 -3.63 14.41
C PRO A 24 16.71 -2.60 14.43
N ALA A 25 17.88 -2.91 13.85
CA ALA A 25 19.01 -1.98 13.76
C ALA A 25 18.84 -0.93 12.65
N LYS A 26 18.04 -1.24 11.60
CA LYS A 26 17.81 -0.32 10.46
C LYS A 26 16.46 0.41 10.54
N PHE A 27 15.47 -0.26 11.12
CA PHE A 27 14.06 0.12 11.12
C PHE A 27 13.45 -0.12 12.52
N PRO A 28 14.00 0.51 13.58
CA PRO A 28 13.58 0.26 14.96
C PRO A 28 12.12 0.63 15.20
N GLU A 29 11.64 1.72 14.58
CA GLU A 29 10.25 2.16 14.74
C GLU A 29 9.26 1.19 14.11
N GLN A 30 9.46 0.78 12.85
CA GLN A 30 8.59 -0.21 12.21
C GLN A 30 8.60 -1.53 12.96
N PHE A 31 9.76 -1.96 13.47
CA PHE A 31 9.86 -3.15 14.30
C PHE A 31 8.98 -3.04 15.56
N ARG A 32 9.06 -1.92 16.29
CA ARG A 32 8.21 -1.67 17.47
C ARG A 32 6.73 -1.69 17.11
N THR A 33 6.33 -1.00 16.05
CA THR A 33 4.92 -0.99 15.60
C THR A 33 4.43 -2.39 15.26
N TRP A 34 5.24 -3.20 14.58
CA TRP A 34 4.87 -4.60 14.29
C TRP A 34 4.69 -5.42 15.56
N VAL A 35 5.59 -5.27 16.55
CA VAL A 35 5.49 -5.96 17.84
C VAL A 35 4.23 -5.54 18.59
N GLU A 36 3.92 -4.24 18.62
CA GLU A 36 2.72 -3.72 19.27
C GLU A 36 1.42 -4.26 18.67
N LEU A 37 1.36 -4.36 17.34
CA LEU A 37 0.17 -4.87 16.62
C LEU A 37 0.02 -6.38 16.72
N CYS A 38 1.13 -7.09 16.83
CA CYS A 38 1.12 -8.55 16.92
C CYS A 38 0.72 -9.06 18.31
N GLY A 39 0.79 -8.23 19.36
CA GLY A 39 0.30 -8.59 20.69
C GLY A 39 1.19 -8.22 21.87
N GLN A 40 0.59 -8.27 23.06
CA GLN A 40 1.31 -8.13 24.33
C GLN A 40 2.31 -9.26 24.58
N GLU A 41 2.04 -10.49 24.10
CA GLU A 41 2.94 -11.64 24.28
C GLU A 41 4.32 -11.41 23.66
N LEU A 42 4.39 -10.66 22.55
CA LEU A 42 5.65 -10.34 21.90
C LEU A 42 6.43 -9.23 22.60
N ARG A 43 5.78 -8.41 23.43
CA ARG A 43 6.49 -7.37 24.20
C ARG A 43 7.45 -7.96 25.24
N ASN A 44 7.16 -9.18 25.68
CA ASN A 44 7.97 -9.89 26.68
C ASN A 44 9.13 -10.67 26.05
N LEU A 45 9.16 -10.81 24.72
CA LEU A 45 10.23 -11.51 24.01
C LEU A 45 11.37 -10.56 23.64
N SER A 46 12.58 -11.11 23.59
CA SER A 46 13.74 -10.35 23.17
C SER A 46 13.74 -10.10 21.65
N VAL A 47 14.40 -9.02 21.22
CA VAL A 47 14.57 -8.69 19.80
C VAL A 47 15.21 -9.84 19.02
N ASP A 48 16.17 -10.53 19.66
CA ASP A 48 16.89 -11.68 19.11
C ASP A 48 16.02 -12.93 18.93
N GLU A 49 14.91 -13.03 19.66
CA GLU A 49 13.94 -14.10 19.47
C GLU A 49 12.91 -13.75 18.40
N ILE A 50 12.44 -12.51 18.39
CA ILE A 50 11.38 -12.03 17.49
C ILE A 50 11.87 -12.03 16.04
N TYR A 51 12.98 -11.33 15.76
CA TYR A 51 13.41 -11.08 14.39
C TYR A 51 13.71 -12.35 13.56
N PRO A 52 14.48 -13.34 14.06
CA PRO A 52 14.78 -14.52 13.28
C PRO A 52 13.61 -15.52 13.24
N ARG A 53 12.87 -15.70 14.34
CA ARG A 53 11.90 -16.79 14.49
C ARG A 53 10.50 -16.43 14.02
N LEU A 54 10.07 -15.20 14.23
CA LEU A 54 8.70 -14.79 13.95
C LEU A 54 8.53 -14.28 12.52
N LYS A 55 7.39 -14.62 11.93
CA LYS A 55 7.01 -14.27 10.56
C LYS A 55 5.55 -13.85 10.50
N VAL A 56 5.22 -12.95 9.58
CA VAL A 56 3.84 -12.52 9.32
C VAL A 56 3.48 -12.90 7.89
N CYS A 57 2.32 -13.54 7.70
CA CYS A 57 1.87 -13.94 6.38
C CYS A 57 1.24 -12.78 5.60
N ASP A 58 1.19 -12.93 4.28
CA ASP A 58 0.70 -11.90 3.36
C ASP A 58 -0.73 -11.41 3.64
N LYS A 59 -1.58 -12.23 4.27
CA LYS A 59 -2.99 -11.92 4.58
C LYS A 59 -3.18 -10.72 5.51
N HIS A 60 -2.15 -10.33 6.24
CA HIS A 60 -2.19 -9.20 7.17
C HIS A 60 -1.83 -7.86 6.52
N PHE A 61 -1.42 -7.88 5.24
CA PHE A 61 -1.04 -6.69 4.50
C PHE A 61 -2.04 -6.41 3.38
N ILE A 62 -2.37 -5.13 3.20
CA ILE A 62 -3.14 -4.67 2.04
C ILE A 62 -2.33 -4.83 0.75
N GLU A 63 -3.01 -5.02 -0.38
CA GLU A 63 -2.36 -5.24 -1.67
C GLU A 63 -1.44 -4.07 -2.07
N SER A 64 -1.79 -2.84 -1.70
CA SER A 64 -0.97 -1.65 -1.97
C SER A 64 0.36 -1.60 -1.20
N HIS A 65 0.52 -2.41 -0.16
CA HIS A 65 1.79 -2.56 0.55
C HIS A 65 2.77 -3.47 -0.20
N ARG A 66 2.33 -4.18 -1.23
CA ARG A 66 3.16 -5.07 -2.03
C ARG A 66 3.64 -4.38 -3.31
N ASN A 67 4.82 -4.77 -3.75
CA ASN A 67 5.31 -4.44 -5.08
C ASN A 67 5.01 -5.58 -6.08
N ARG A 68 5.34 -5.35 -7.36
CA ARG A 68 5.17 -6.33 -8.44
C ARG A 68 5.85 -7.69 -8.19
N ASN A 69 6.83 -7.74 -7.28
CA ASN A 69 7.58 -8.95 -6.94
C ASN A 69 7.13 -9.57 -5.61
N ASN A 70 5.93 -9.22 -5.11
CA ASN A 70 5.38 -9.67 -3.82
C ASN A 70 6.27 -9.35 -2.60
N ARG A 71 7.16 -8.36 -2.70
CA ARG A 71 7.91 -7.86 -1.54
C ARG A 71 7.13 -6.72 -0.90
N LEU A 72 7.14 -6.68 0.43
CA LEU A 72 6.55 -5.58 1.19
C LEU A 72 7.39 -4.30 1.04
N ASN A 73 6.68 -3.17 0.96
CA ASN A 73 7.26 -1.85 1.07
C ASN A 73 7.88 -1.64 2.46
N ALA A 74 8.90 -0.80 2.57
CA ALA A 74 9.62 -0.56 3.83
C ALA A 74 8.71 0.05 4.93
N LEU A 75 7.63 0.73 4.54
CA LEU A 75 6.65 1.33 5.44
C LEU A 75 5.41 0.45 5.64
N ALA A 76 5.40 -0.78 5.12
CA ALA A 76 4.28 -1.68 5.26
C ALA A 76 4.12 -2.09 6.72
N ILE A 77 2.90 -1.93 7.23
CA ILE A 77 2.50 -2.35 8.57
C ILE A 77 1.34 -3.35 8.40
N PRO A 78 1.31 -4.46 9.18
CA PRO A 78 0.18 -5.37 9.18
C PRO A 78 -1.05 -4.63 9.71
N SER A 79 -2.10 -4.50 8.89
CA SER A 79 -3.30 -3.75 9.24
C SER A 79 -4.59 -4.57 9.12
N LEU A 80 -4.50 -5.78 8.55
CA LEU A 80 -5.64 -6.67 8.33
C LEU A 80 -5.60 -7.87 9.28
N HIS A 81 -6.76 -8.31 9.75
CA HIS A 81 -6.95 -9.55 10.52
C HIS A 81 -5.99 -9.68 11.71
N LEU A 82 -5.87 -8.61 12.51
CA LEU A 82 -5.00 -8.57 13.69
C LEU A 82 -5.56 -9.36 14.88
N THR A 83 -6.75 -9.93 14.75
CA THR A 83 -7.37 -10.73 15.80
C THR A 83 -6.48 -11.93 16.10
N GLN A 84 -5.82 -11.87 17.24
CA GLN A 84 -5.25 -13.05 17.87
C GLN A 84 -6.40 -14.02 18.06
N SER A 85 -6.35 -15.15 17.37
CA SER A 85 -7.28 -16.24 17.69
C SER A 85 -6.95 -16.67 19.12
N LEU A 86 -7.65 -16.09 20.10
CA LEU A 86 -7.82 -16.74 21.38
C LEU A 86 -8.36 -18.13 21.05
N PRO A 87 -7.74 -19.22 21.52
CA PRO A 87 -8.39 -20.51 21.45
C PRO A 87 -9.67 -20.38 22.28
N GLU A 88 -10.81 -20.28 21.61
CA GLU A 88 -12.08 -20.32 22.30
C GLU A 88 -12.14 -21.62 23.10
N PRO A 89 -12.43 -21.58 24.41
CA PRO A 89 -12.69 -22.79 25.16
C PRO A 89 -13.96 -23.41 24.56
N ASN A 90 -13.83 -24.65 24.09
CA ASN A 90 -14.95 -25.49 23.67
C ASN A 90 -16.15 -25.32 24.61
N VAL A 91 -17.18 -24.62 24.16
CA VAL A 91 -18.53 -24.76 24.69
C VAL A 91 -19.44 -24.98 23.50
N CYS A 92 -19.64 -26.25 23.22
CA CYS A 92 -20.75 -26.75 22.43
C CYS A 92 -22.04 -26.56 23.23
N VAL A 93 -22.83 -25.53 22.89
CA VAL A 93 -24.27 -25.52 23.17
C VAL A 93 -24.98 -25.12 21.90
N ALA A 94 -25.62 -26.11 21.29
CA ALA A 94 -26.62 -25.90 20.26
C ALA A 94 -27.90 -25.38 20.93
N THR A 95 -28.36 -24.21 20.52
CA THR A 95 -29.79 -23.85 20.53
C THR A 95 -30.04 -22.79 19.45
N GLU A 96 -30.72 -23.26 18.42
CA GLU A 96 -31.68 -22.67 17.47
C GLU A 96 -31.81 -21.13 17.29
N PRO A 97 -32.20 -20.69 16.07
CA PRO A 97 -32.11 -19.30 15.62
C PRO A 97 -33.38 -18.51 15.95
N SER A 98 -33.23 -17.24 16.37
CA SER A 98 -34.36 -16.31 16.36
C SER A 98 -33.93 -14.86 16.08
N GLU A 99 -34.53 -14.35 14.99
CA GLU A 99 -34.94 -12.98 14.69
C GLU A 99 -33.92 -11.82 14.58
N ARG A 100 -33.69 -11.47 13.30
CA ARG A 100 -33.72 -10.12 12.70
C ARG A 100 -33.87 -8.94 13.66
N ILE A 101 -32.83 -8.09 13.72
CA ILE A 101 -33.01 -6.64 13.81
C ILE A 101 -32.02 -5.98 12.84
N LEU A 102 -32.56 -5.28 11.84
CA LEU A 102 -31.85 -4.29 11.04
C LEU A 102 -31.71 -3.04 11.90
N VAL A 103 -30.49 -2.57 12.12
CA VAL A 103 -30.26 -1.21 12.62
C VAL A 103 -29.42 -0.50 11.57
N GLU A 104 -30.02 0.52 10.96
CA GLU A 104 -29.39 1.37 9.96
C GLU A 104 -28.39 2.31 10.63
N ASP A 105 -27.15 2.28 10.15
CA ASP A 105 -26.09 3.21 10.50
C ASP A 105 -26.37 4.61 9.91
N ASN A 106 -26.68 5.58 10.77
CA ASN A 106 -26.63 7.00 10.45
C ASN A 106 -25.64 7.71 11.39
N ILE A 107 -24.33 7.52 11.13
CA ILE A 107 -23.29 8.37 11.72
C ILE A 107 -23.01 9.53 10.77
N ASN A 108 -23.68 10.65 11.03
CA ASN A 108 -23.37 11.95 10.45
C ASN A 108 -22.06 12.45 11.09
N ILE A 109 -20.92 12.34 10.39
CA ILE A 109 -19.66 12.96 10.83
C ILE A 109 -19.62 14.40 10.28
N PRO A 110 -19.58 15.44 11.13
CA PRO A 110 -19.42 16.81 10.69
C PRO A 110 -18.05 17.01 10.05
N LEU A 111 -18.05 17.45 8.79
CA LEU A 111 -16.87 17.83 8.04
C LEU A 111 -16.40 19.21 8.52
N ASP A 112 -15.64 19.25 9.62
CA ASP A 112 -15.01 20.49 10.06
C ASP A 112 -13.70 20.72 9.31
N LYS A 113 -13.68 21.83 8.57
CA LYS A 113 -12.58 22.29 7.75
C LYS A 113 -11.63 23.08 8.65
N ASN A 114 -10.44 22.54 8.91
CA ASN A 114 -9.18 23.26 9.14
C ASN A 114 -8.22 22.34 9.90
N ILE A 115 -7.53 21.45 9.19
CA ILE A 115 -6.30 20.84 9.70
C ILE A 115 -5.20 21.17 8.69
N ASP A 116 -4.30 22.02 9.15
CA ASP A 116 -3.10 22.47 8.46
C ASP A 116 -2.24 21.23 8.09
N GLN A 117 -2.18 20.90 6.80
CA GLN A 117 -1.52 19.67 6.31
C GLN A 117 0.02 19.71 6.40
N ASP A 118 0.59 20.83 6.85
CA ASP A 118 2.03 20.99 7.02
C ASP A 118 2.55 20.52 8.40
N ALA A 119 1.67 20.14 9.34
CA ALA A 119 2.06 19.68 10.68
C ALA A 119 2.14 18.15 10.86
N ILE A 120 1.64 17.33 9.92
CA ILE A 120 1.56 15.87 10.09
C ILE A 120 2.81 15.12 9.59
N PHE A 121 3.67 15.79 8.81
CA PHE A 121 4.99 15.27 8.43
C PHE A 121 6.11 16.02 9.18
N GLY A 122 6.13 15.83 10.50
CA GLY A 122 7.33 16.09 11.30
C GLY A 122 8.41 15.06 10.97
N VAL A 123 9.00 15.15 9.76
CA VAL A 123 10.25 14.45 9.44
C VAL A 123 11.33 15.12 10.29
N ARG A 124 11.59 14.55 11.46
CA ARG A 124 12.82 14.82 12.19
C ARG A 124 13.96 14.43 11.27
N ASN A 125 14.75 15.43 10.85
CA ASN A 125 15.99 15.18 10.14
C ASN A 125 16.96 14.55 11.14
N ASP A 126 17.05 13.22 11.13
CA ASP A 126 18.08 12.45 11.86
C ASP A 126 19.46 12.68 11.21
N HIS A 127 20.01 13.88 11.40
CA HIS A 127 21.37 14.23 11.01
C HIS A 127 22.35 14.25 12.19
N ASP A 128 22.06 13.52 13.27
CA ASP A 128 22.95 13.32 14.43
C ASP A 128 23.70 11.98 14.36
N TYR A 129 24.36 11.70 13.23
CA TYR A 129 25.32 10.60 13.15
C TYR A 129 26.74 11.15 12.93
N CYS A 130 27.31 11.72 13.99
CA CYS A 130 28.75 11.67 14.30
C CYS A 130 29.06 12.57 15.51
N ASP A 131 28.95 12.02 16.71
CA ASP A 131 29.67 12.58 17.85
C ASP A 131 30.43 11.47 18.59
N ARG A 132 31.48 10.99 17.94
CA ARG A 132 32.60 10.30 18.59
C ARG A 132 33.91 10.75 17.94
N SER A 133 34.56 11.68 18.63
CA SER A 133 36.02 11.88 18.67
C SER A 133 36.73 12.08 17.32
N CYS A 134 36.66 13.30 16.78
CA CYS A 134 37.68 13.82 15.87
C CYS A 134 37.87 15.32 16.13
N SER A 135 38.88 15.64 16.93
CA SER A 135 39.36 17.00 17.24
C SER A 135 40.10 17.62 16.05
N GLY A 136 39.40 17.77 14.93
CA GLY A 136 39.86 18.54 13.77
C GLY A 136 38.79 19.55 13.42
N LYS A 137 39.05 20.84 13.67
CA LYS A 137 38.15 21.95 13.29
C LYS A 137 38.04 22.03 11.75
N LYS A 138 37.20 21.19 11.16
CA LYS A 138 36.74 21.37 9.77
C LYS A 138 35.76 22.52 9.78
N THR A 139 36.10 23.61 9.11
CA THR A 139 35.20 24.71 8.83
C THR A 139 34.05 24.19 7.96
N PHE A 140 32.89 24.01 8.57
CA PHE A 140 31.69 23.52 7.88
C PHE A 140 31.20 24.61 6.93
N ASN A 141 31.27 24.37 5.62
CA ASN A 141 30.85 25.34 4.60
C ASN A 141 29.32 25.35 4.49
N LEU A 142 28.66 26.13 5.35
CA LEU A 142 27.20 26.26 5.45
C LEU A 142 26.55 26.64 4.12
N SER A 143 27.25 27.43 3.29
CA SER A 143 26.77 27.86 1.97
C SER A 143 26.54 26.67 1.02
N TYR A 144 27.45 25.69 1.02
CA TYR A 144 27.34 24.48 0.21
C TYR A 144 26.10 23.65 0.57
N TYR A 145 25.80 23.53 1.87
CA TYR A 145 24.62 22.79 2.34
C TYR A 145 23.31 23.49 1.94
N GLN A 146 23.25 24.82 2.09
CA GLN A 146 22.06 25.58 1.68
C GLN A 146 21.81 25.49 0.16
N GLU A 147 22.86 25.48 -0.65
CA GLU A 147 22.75 25.33 -2.09
C GLU A 147 22.27 23.92 -2.48
N THR A 148 22.82 22.87 -1.86
CA THR A 148 22.42 21.48 -2.11
C THR A 148 20.96 21.23 -1.68
N GLU A 149 20.50 21.80 -0.58
CA GLU A 149 19.10 21.75 -0.18
C GLU A 149 18.17 22.46 -1.18
N ARG A 150 18.58 23.63 -1.70
CA ARG A 150 17.80 24.35 -2.72
C ARG A 150 17.69 23.54 -4.01
N LYS A 151 18.80 22.94 -4.47
CA LYS A 151 18.82 22.03 -5.64
C LYS A 151 17.90 20.83 -5.41
N THR A 152 17.97 20.21 -4.23
CA THR A 152 17.12 19.08 -3.85
C THR A 152 15.64 19.44 -3.84
N ARG A 153 15.28 20.61 -3.29
CA ARG A 153 13.90 21.12 -3.30
C ARG A 153 13.38 21.35 -4.73
N ASN A 154 14.21 21.94 -5.59
CA ASN A 154 13.84 22.17 -6.99
C ASN A 154 13.63 20.86 -7.77
N LEU A 155 14.53 19.88 -7.59
CA LEU A 155 14.38 18.55 -8.20
C LEU A 155 13.10 17.84 -7.74
N ARG A 156 12.78 17.89 -6.44
CA ARG A 156 11.53 17.32 -5.90
C ARG A 156 10.29 17.94 -6.55
N ARG A 157 10.27 19.27 -6.72
CA ARG A 157 9.16 19.97 -7.39
C ARG A 157 9.02 19.57 -8.86
N GLU A 158 10.14 19.42 -9.57
CA GLU A 158 10.12 19.02 -10.98
C GLU A 158 9.66 17.58 -11.18
N ILE A 159 10.11 16.66 -10.32
CA ILE A 159 9.61 15.27 -10.31
C ILE A 159 8.10 15.23 -10.10
N LEU A 160 7.55 16.04 -9.17
CA LEU A 160 6.10 16.11 -8.95
C LEU A 160 5.36 16.67 -10.17
N ARG A 161 5.89 17.71 -10.83
CA ARG A 161 5.31 18.24 -12.08
C ARG A 161 5.27 17.19 -13.18
N LEU A 162 6.39 16.49 -13.40
CA LEU A 162 6.48 15.44 -14.42
C LEU A 162 5.54 14.28 -14.13
N ARG A 163 5.44 13.83 -12.88
CA ARG A 163 4.49 12.78 -12.47
C ARG A 163 3.04 13.20 -12.74
N LYS A 164 2.67 14.44 -12.41
CA LYS A 164 1.32 14.96 -12.67
C LYS A 164 1.03 15.01 -14.18
N LYS A 165 1.98 15.49 -14.98
CA LYS A 165 1.87 15.52 -16.45
C LYS A 165 1.70 14.11 -17.04
N TYR A 166 2.49 13.16 -16.58
CA TYR A 166 2.41 11.76 -17.01
C TYR A 166 1.07 11.11 -16.62
N LEU A 167 0.57 11.38 -15.41
CA LEU A 167 -0.74 10.90 -14.97
C LEU A 167 -1.86 11.41 -15.90
N THR A 168 -1.85 12.70 -16.24
CA THR A 168 -2.83 13.27 -17.18
C THR A 168 -2.77 12.59 -18.55
N ILE A 169 -1.57 12.38 -19.10
CA ILE A 169 -1.38 11.69 -20.39
C ILE A 169 -1.90 10.24 -20.31
N ASN A 170 -1.63 9.52 -19.22
CA ASN A 170 -2.13 8.17 -19.06
C ASN A 170 -3.66 8.14 -19.02
N VAL A 171 -4.29 9.05 -18.27
CA VAL A 171 -5.76 9.13 -18.19
C VAL A 171 -6.38 9.39 -19.57
N THR A 172 -5.81 10.28 -20.38
CA THR A 172 -6.31 10.56 -21.73
C THR A 172 -6.14 9.36 -22.66
N VAL A 173 -4.98 8.70 -22.64
CA VAL A 173 -4.72 7.49 -23.45
C VAL A 173 -5.65 6.35 -23.06
N TYR A 174 -5.81 6.07 -21.76
CA TYR A 174 -6.72 5.01 -21.29
C TYR A 174 -8.18 5.30 -21.67
N SER A 175 -8.62 6.55 -21.54
CA SER A 175 -9.97 6.96 -21.93
C SER A 175 -10.19 6.77 -23.44
N TRP A 176 -9.22 7.17 -24.26
CA TRP A 176 -9.26 7.03 -25.72
C TRP A 176 -9.28 5.55 -26.15
N CYS A 177 -8.39 4.71 -25.60
CA CYS A 177 -8.38 3.27 -25.86
C CYS A 177 -9.69 2.60 -25.43
N ARG A 178 -10.26 3.00 -24.29
CA ARG A 178 -11.55 2.48 -23.82
C ARG A 178 -12.68 2.84 -24.77
N SER A 179 -12.69 4.06 -25.32
CA SER A 179 -13.67 4.48 -26.33
C SER A 179 -13.59 3.61 -27.59
N ILE A 180 -12.38 3.40 -28.12
CA ILE A 180 -12.17 2.56 -29.31
C ILE A 180 -12.64 1.13 -29.06
N ASN A 181 -12.27 0.53 -27.94
CA ASN A 181 -12.71 -0.83 -27.60
C ASN A 181 -14.23 -0.95 -27.51
N ARG A 182 -14.93 0.08 -27.01
CA ARG A 182 -16.40 0.09 -27.00
C ARG A 182 -16.99 0.11 -28.41
N ILE A 183 -16.38 0.85 -29.35
CA ILE A 183 -16.79 0.88 -30.76
C ILE A 183 -16.58 -0.48 -31.41
N LEU A 184 -15.39 -1.07 -31.26
CA LEU A 184 -15.04 -2.39 -31.83
C LEU A 184 -15.90 -3.54 -31.29
N CYS A 185 -16.37 -3.41 -30.05
CA CYS A 185 -17.33 -4.33 -29.45
C CYS A 185 -18.78 -4.07 -29.85
N GLY A 186 -19.08 -2.99 -30.58
CA GLY A 186 -20.45 -2.61 -30.92
C GLY A 186 -21.27 -2.06 -29.76
N LYS A 187 -20.62 -1.69 -28.64
CA LYS A 187 -21.31 -1.17 -27.44
C LYS A 187 -21.74 0.29 -27.60
N ILE A 188 -21.10 1.02 -28.51
CA ILE A 188 -21.43 2.39 -28.88
C ILE A 188 -21.28 2.55 -30.39
N ALA A 189 -22.13 3.37 -30.99
CA ALA A 189 -21.89 3.92 -32.32
C ALA A 189 -21.12 5.24 -32.19
N TYR A 190 -20.27 5.56 -33.16
CA TYR A 190 -19.51 6.82 -33.19
C TYR A 190 -19.77 7.57 -34.50
N ASP A 191 -20.11 8.84 -34.39
CA ASP A 191 -20.50 9.76 -35.46
C ASP A 191 -19.71 11.10 -35.45
N GLY A 192 -18.69 11.22 -34.60
CA GLY A 192 -17.83 12.40 -34.54
C GLY A 192 -16.63 12.35 -35.50
N ASP A 193 -15.76 13.35 -35.37
CA ASP A 193 -14.73 13.69 -36.37
C ASP A 193 -13.37 12.99 -36.13
N ASP A 194 -13.23 12.18 -35.07
CA ASP A 194 -11.99 11.46 -34.79
C ASP A 194 -11.79 10.33 -35.81
N GLU A 195 -10.88 10.55 -36.76
CA GLU A 195 -10.54 9.62 -37.85
C GLU A 195 -10.31 8.19 -37.35
N THR A 196 -9.61 8.01 -36.23
CA THR A 196 -9.30 6.67 -35.71
C THR A 196 -10.56 5.96 -35.25
N LYS A 197 -11.47 6.68 -34.59
CA LYS A 197 -12.75 6.13 -34.16
C LYS A 197 -13.69 5.86 -35.33
N ILE A 198 -13.64 6.69 -36.38
CA ILE A 198 -14.33 6.43 -37.66
C ILE A 198 -13.84 5.11 -38.26
N TYR A 199 -12.52 4.90 -38.36
CA TYR A 199 -11.96 3.63 -38.86
C TYR A 199 -12.37 2.43 -38.00
N ALA A 200 -12.36 2.57 -36.67
CA ALA A 200 -12.84 1.54 -35.77
C ALA A 200 -14.33 1.20 -35.99
N GLN A 201 -15.16 2.22 -36.23
CA GLN A 201 -16.59 2.06 -36.52
C GLN A 201 -16.82 1.37 -37.87
N MET A 202 -16.06 1.75 -38.90
CA MET A 202 -16.07 1.10 -40.21
C MET A 202 -15.67 -0.37 -40.10
N TYR A 203 -14.60 -0.67 -39.34
CA TYR A 203 -14.15 -2.03 -39.08
C TYR A 203 -15.24 -2.86 -38.40
N TYR A 204 -15.85 -2.34 -37.33
CA TYR A 204 -16.96 -3.02 -36.65
C TYR A 204 -18.12 -3.32 -37.62
N ASN A 205 -18.54 -2.34 -38.41
CA ASN A 205 -19.64 -2.49 -39.36
C ASN A 205 -19.35 -3.56 -40.43
N LYS A 206 -18.10 -3.67 -40.91
CA LYS A 206 -17.69 -4.69 -41.87
C LYS A 206 -17.74 -6.11 -41.30
N HIS A 207 -17.46 -6.28 -40.01
CA HIS A 207 -17.27 -7.60 -39.39
C HIS A 207 -18.43 -8.05 -38.47
N LYS A 208 -19.41 -7.19 -38.17
CA LYS A 208 -20.52 -7.53 -37.24
C LYS A 208 -21.37 -8.71 -37.69
N HIS A 209 -21.58 -8.91 -38.99
CA HIS A 209 -22.38 -10.02 -39.51
C HIS A 209 -21.72 -11.40 -39.30
N ASN A 210 -20.40 -11.45 -39.15
CA ASN A 210 -19.68 -12.69 -38.88
C ASN A 210 -19.78 -13.12 -37.41
N LYS A 211 -20.11 -12.19 -36.50
CA LYS A 211 -20.25 -12.49 -35.06
C LYS A 211 -21.55 -13.20 -34.72
N ASN A 212 -22.61 -13.02 -35.52
CA ASN A 212 -23.93 -13.60 -35.27
C ASN A 212 -24.10 -15.03 -35.84
N LYS A 213 -23.04 -15.62 -36.41
CA LYS A 213 -23.06 -16.97 -37.00
C LYS A 213 -22.44 -18.05 -36.09
N LYS A 214 -22.14 -17.73 -34.84
CA LYS A 214 -21.66 -18.66 -33.81
C LYS A 214 -22.65 -18.68 -32.66
#